data_AF-A0A379EFI7-F1
#
_entry.id   AF-A0A379EFI7-F1
#
_cell.length_a   1.000
_cell.length_b   1.000
_cell.length_c   1.000
_cell.angle_alpha   90.00
_cell.angle_beta   90.00
_cell.angle_gamma   90.00
#
_symmetry.space_group_name_H-M   'P 1'
#
loop_
_entity.id
_entity.type
_entity.pdbx_description
1 polymer ?
#
loop_
_entity_poly.entity_id
_entity_poly.type
_entity_poly.pdbx_seq_one_letter_code
_entity_poly.pdbx_strand_id
1 'polypeptide(L)'
;MKLKEYFQTYEFEEIYPYIGVMYPKARKQRKAFQHAYDILLKTNPVASKKYIQYQLMQDPDTNDMFFGADDSNFNGPWDVLLGKEIKIDSNVDLTKEEIVANCFLNTILIGRHPREFEADYIEISR
;
A
#
# COMPACT_ATOMS: atom_id res chain seq x y z
N MET A 1 -1.48 0.98 14.87
CA MET A 1 -2.64 0.49 14.08
C MET A 1 -2.11 -0.44 13.01
N LYS A 2 -2.75 -1.58 12.80
CA LYS A 2 -2.40 -2.57 11.77
C LYS A 2 -2.83 -2.10 10.40
N LEU A 3 -2.16 -2.57 9.35
CA LEU A 3 -2.52 -2.23 7.97
C LEU A 3 -3.98 -2.56 7.65
N LYS A 4 -4.50 -3.69 8.14
CA LYS A 4 -5.92 -4.05 7.99
C LYS A 4 -6.87 -2.97 8.54
N GLU A 5 -6.56 -2.44 9.71
CA GLU A 5 -7.38 -1.46 10.41
C GLU A 5 -7.37 -0.11 9.66
N TYR A 6 -6.23 0.25 9.05
CA TYR A 6 -6.17 1.38 8.13
C TYR A 6 -7.12 1.21 6.95
N PHE A 7 -7.08 0.08 6.23
CA PHE A 7 -8.01 -0.12 5.11
C PHE A 7 -9.48 -0.16 5.52
N GLN A 8 -9.79 -0.57 6.75
CA GLN A 8 -11.16 -0.53 7.28
C GLN A 8 -11.61 0.88 7.72
N THR A 9 -10.68 1.82 7.88
CA THR A 9 -10.97 3.18 8.33
C THR A 9 -11.26 4.13 7.17
N TYR A 10 -10.72 3.84 5.99
CA TYR A 10 -10.81 4.69 4.80
C TYR A 10 -11.60 4.01 3.69
N GLU A 11 -12.47 4.76 3.04
CA GLU A 11 -13.14 4.33 1.83
C GLU A 11 -12.18 4.41 0.63
N PHE A 12 -12.42 3.58 -0.38
CA PHE A 12 -11.57 3.57 -1.58
C PHE A 12 -11.54 4.95 -2.27
N GLU A 13 -12.68 5.64 -2.30
CA GLU A 13 -12.85 6.97 -2.88
C GLU A 13 -11.99 8.04 -2.19
N GLU A 14 -11.68 7.87 -0.91
CA GLU A 14 -10.85 8.81 -0.14
C GLU A 14 -9.37 8.67 -0.52
N ILE A 15 -8.91 7.44 -0.75
CA ILE A 15 -7.49 7.16 -1.02
C ILE A 15 -7.14 7.16 -2.51
N TYR A 16 -8.09 6.82 -3.39
CA TYR A 16 -7.82 6.65 -4.82
C TYR A 16 -7.24 7.90 -5.53
N PRO A 17 -7.64 9.14 -5.19
CA PRO A 17 -7.00 10.34 -5.74
C PRO A 17 -5.48 10.39 -5.49
N TYR A 18 -5.03 10.00 -4.29
CA TYR A 18 -3.61 9.98 -3.92
C TYR A 18 -2.83 8.91 -4.69
N ILE A 19 -3.44 7.75 -4.94
CA ILE A 19 -2.88 6.73 -5.84
C ILE A 19 -2.66 7.33 -7.24
N GLY A 20 -3.63 8.11 -7.75
CA GLY A 20 -3.50 8.78 -9.03
C GLY A 20 -2.40 9.86 -9.08
N VAL A 21 -1.94 10.36 -7.94
CA VAL A 21 -0.77 11.26 -7.84
C VAL A 21 0.52 10.43 -7.84
N MET A 22 0.60 9.39 -7.02
CA MET A 22 1.78 8.52 -6.87
C MET A 22 2.03 7.62 -8.10
N TYR A 23 0.97 7.17 -8.75
CA TYR A 23 0.99 6.24 -9.86
C TYR A 23 0.01 6.69 -10.96
N PRO A 24 0.41 7.66 -11.82
CA PRO A 24 -0.50 8.32 -12.74
C PRO A 24 -1.31 7.40 -13.67
N LYS A 25 -0.78 6.22 -14.03
CA LYS A 25 -1.52 5.25 -14.85
C LYS A 25 -2.72 4.63 -14.14
N ALA A 26 -2.73 4.61 -12.80
CA ALA A 26 -3.88 4.14 -12.01
C ALA A 26 -5.17 4.86 -12.39
N ARG A 27 -5.10 6.14 -12.78
CA ARG A 27 -6.27 6.99 -13.11
C ARG A 27 -7.21 6.34 -14.13
N LYS A 28 -6.69 5.50 -15.02
CA LYS A 28 -7.46 4.79 -16.07
C LYS A 28 -7.86 3.36 -15.68
N GLN A 29 -7.39 2.87 -14.54
CA GLN A 29 -7.50 1.48 -14.08
C GLN A 29 -8.34 1.36 -12.80
N ARG A 30 -9.26 2.30 -12.54
CA ARG A 30 -10.04 2.38 -11.29
C ARG A 30 -10.65 1.04 -10.87
N LYS A 31 -11.19 0.27 -11.82
CA LYS A 31 -11.87 -1.00 -11.55
C LYS A 31 -10.91 -2.05 -10.98
N ALA A 32 -9.72 -2.20 -11.58
CA ALA A 32 -8.69 -3.12 -11.11
C ALA A 32 -8.22 -2.76 -9.70
N PHE A 33 -8.00 -1.47 -9.43
CA PHE A 33 -7.64 -0.98 -8.09
C PHE A 33 -8.76 -1.17 -7.07
N GLN A 34 -10.02 -0.87 -7.42
CA GLN A 34 -11.15 -1.12 -6.52
C GLN A 34 -11.24 -2.60 -6.15
N HIS A 35 -11.12 -3.49 -7.13
CA HIS A 35 -11.19 -4.92 -6.88
C HIS A 35 -10.08 -5.39 -5.93
N ALA A 36 -8.85 -4.89 -6.12
CA ALA A 36 -7.75 -5.15 -5.19
C ALA A 36 -8.08 -4.71 -3.75
N TYR A 37 -8.67 -3.53 -3.61
CA TYR A 37 -9.10 -2.99 -2.31
C TYR A 37 -10.15 -3.87 -1.64
N ASP A 38 -11.14 -4.31 -2.40
CA ASP A 38 -12.21 -5.18 -1.91
C ASP A 38 -11.66 -6.54 -1.45
N ILE A 39 -10.67 -7.09 -2.14
CA ILE A 39 -9.98 -8.33 -1.74
C ILE A 39 -9.23 -8.12 -0.42
N LEU A 40 -8.48 -7.02 -0.27
CA LEU A 40 -7.78 -6.69 0.97
C LEU A 40 -8.74 -6.51 2.15
N LEU A 41 -9.91 -5.92 1.92
CA LEU A 41 -10.98 -5.78 2.91
C LEU A 41 -11.61 -7.11 3.32
N LYS A 42 -11.65 -8.12 2.43
CA LYS A 42 -12.16 -9.47 2.75
C LYS A 42 -11.10 -10.39 3.35
N THR A 43 -9.83 -10.15 3.08
CA THR A 43 -8.72 -10.99 3.53
C THR A 43 -8.55 -10.92 5.05
N ASN A 44 -8.48 -12.08 5.71
CA ASN A 44 -8.22 -12.16 7.15
C ASN A 44 -6.71 -12.01 7.43
N PRO A 45 -6.29 -11.10 8.31
CA PRO A 45 -4.87 -10.90 8.59
C PRO A 45 -4.28 -12.06 9.40
N VAL A 46 -3.05 -12.45 9.06
CA VAL A 46 -2.22 -13.34 9.87
C VAL A 46 -1.34 -12.48 10.77
N ALA A 47 -1.21 -12.85 12.04
CA ALA A 47 -0.39 -12.11 12.99
C ALA A 47 1.07 -12.01 12.52
N SER A 48 1.61 -10.79 12.48
CA SER A 48 2.99 -10.50 12.14
C SER A 48 3.67 -9.70 13.25
N LYS A 49 4.92 -10.06 13.57
CA LYS A 49 5.79 -9.25 14.44
C LYS A 49 6.59 -8.18 13.67
N LYS A 50 6.55 -8.23 12.33
CA LYS A 50 7.15 -7.24 11.45
C LYS A 50 6.21 -6.05 11.29
N TYR A 51 6.78 -4.88 11.02
CA TYR A 51 6.06 -3.62 10.81
C TYR A 51 6.41 -3.04 9.43
N ILE A 52 5.63 -2.06 9.00
CA ILE A 52 5.92 -1.15 7.90
C ILE A 52 6.28 0.20 8.54
N GLN A 53 7.49 0.70 8.31
CA GLN A 53 7.96 1.94 8.92
C GLN A 53 8.05 3.05 7.88
N TYR A 54 7.27 4.10 8.09
CA TYR A 54 7.42 5.36 7.37
C TYR A 54 8.48 6.22 8.04
N GLN A 55 9.43 6.68 7.24
CA GLN A 55 10.58 7.47 7.67
C GLN A 55 11.01 8.42 6.55
N LEU A 56 11.88 9.36 6.88
CA LEU A 56 12.60 10.15 5.89
C LEU A 56 13.67 9.25 5.24
N MET A 57 13.60 9.09 3.92
CA MET A 57 14.47 8.25 3.10
C MET A 57 15.21 9.10 2.08
N GLN A 58 16.35 8.59 1.63
CA GLN A 58 17.12 9.18 0.55
C GLN A 58 17.05 8.26 -0.67
N ASP A 59 16.74 8.82 -1.83
CA ASP A 59 16.79 8.11 -3.10
C ASP A 59 18.26 7.81 -3.45
N PRO A 60 18.64 6.54 -3.67
CA PRO A 60 20.02 6.17 -3.93
C PRO A 60 20.54 6.66 -5.28
N ASP A 61 19.65 6.93 -6.24
CA ASP A 61 19.98 7.33 -7.61
C ASP A 61 20.00 8.85 -7.77
N THR A 62 19.10 9.58 -7.08
CA THR A 62 18.98 11.04 -7.23
C THR A 62 19.53 11.84 -6.05
N ASN A 63 19.78 11.21 -4.90
CA ASN A 63 20.03 11.84 -3.59
C ASN A 63 18.87 12.68 -3.05
N ASP A 64 17.69 12.65 -3.68
CA ASP A 64 16.53 13.37 -3.20
C ASP A 64 16.01 12.76 -1.89
N MET A 65 15.52 13.62 -1.00
CA MET A 65 14.92 13.20 0.26
C MET A 65 13.41 13.09 0.10
N PHE A 66 12.82 11.98 0.54
CA PHE A 66 11.38 11.75 0.47
C PHE A 66 10.88 10.98 1.70
N PHE A 67 9.58 11.06 1.99
CA PHE A 67 8.95 10.25 3.04
C PHE A 67 8.40 8.96 2.44
N GLY A 68 8.75 7.82 3.03
CA GLY A 68 8.32 6.52 2.52
C GLY A 68 8.63 5.38 3.48
N ALA A 69 8.33 4.17 3.02
CA ALA A 69 8.70 2.93 3.68
C ALA A 69 9.51 2.07 2.71
N ASP A 70 10.44 1.29 3.25
CA ASP A 70 11.31 0.42 2.46
C ASP A 70 10.52 -0.70 1.77
N ASP A 71 10.78 -0.98 0.50
CA ASP A 71 10.08 -2.00 -0.30
C ASP A 71 10.07 -3.39 0.36
N SER A 72 11.14 -3.74 1.09
CA SER A 72 11.22 -5.00 1.83
C SER A 72 10.14 -5.13 2.90
N ASN A 73 9.58 -4.01 3.36
CA ASN A 73 8.46 -3.97 4.30
C ASN A 73 7.17 -4.51 3.65
N PHE A 74 7.09 -4.54 2.32
CA PHE A 74 5.96 -5.09 1.56
C PHE A 74 6.24 -6.48 0.97
N ASN A 75 7.41 -7.07 1.25
CA ASN A 75 7.70 -8.44 0.84
C ASN A 75 6.97 -9.46 1.74
N GLY A 76 5.84 -9.97 1.24
CA GLY A 76 5.00 -10.95 1.95
C GLY A 76 3.70 -11.24 1.21
N PRO A 77 3.00 -12.33 1.54
CA PRO A 77 1.61 -12.50 1.10
C PRO A 77 0.70 -11.46 1.76
N TRP A 78 -0.39 -11.08 1.08
CA TRP A 78 -1.28 -10.01 1.52
C TRP A 78 -1.83 -10.22 2.94
N ASP A 79 -2.20 -11.44 3.32
CA ASP A 79 -2.68 -11.78 4.67
C ASP A 79 -1.65 -11.47 5.77
N VAL A 80 -0.36 -11.70 5.52
CA VAL A 80 0.74 -11.35 6.43
C VAL A 80 0.98 -9.84 6.43
N LEU A 81 0.91 -9.17 5.28
CA LEU A 81 1.07 -7.70 5.19
C LEU A 81 -0.02 -6.98 5.98
N LEU A 82 -1.28 -7.41 5.84
CA LEU A 82 -2.43 -6.86 6.56
C LEU A 82 -2.29 -6.97 8.09
N GLY A 83 -1.54 -7.95 8.57
CA GLY A 83 -1.25 -8.13 9.99
C GLY A 83 -0.09 -7.28 10.54
N LYS A 84 0.66 -6.57 9.69
CA LYS A 84 1.76 -5.71 10.11
C LYS A 84 1.25 -4.43 10.75
N GLU A 85 1.97 -3.96 11.77
CA GLU A 85 1.77 -2.60 12.31
C GLU A 85 2.36 -1.56 11.36
N ILE A 86 1.67 -0.43 11.21
CA ILE A 86 2.24 0.76 10.57
C ILE A 86 2.86 1.63 11.66
N LYS A 87 4.15 1.95 11.51
CA LYS A 87 4.90 2.88 12.35
C LYS A 87 5.26 4.09 11.53
N ILE A 88 5.08 5.27 12.10
CA ILE A 88 5.31 6.55 11.43
C ILE A 88 6.28 7.33 12.31
N ASP A 89 7.46 7.62 11.79
CA ASP A 89 8.46 8.40 12.51
C ASP A 89 7.99 9.85 12.69
N SER A 90 8.42 10.50 13.78
CA SER A 90 7.87 11.80 14.20
C SER A 90 8.14 12.95 13.23
N ASN A 91 9.09 12.79 12.31
CA ASN A 91 9.47 13.78 11.30
C ASN A 91 8.79 13.54 9.95
N VAL A 92 7.95 12.52 9.82
CA VAL A 92 7.19 12.25 8.59
C VAL A 92 6.04 13.24 8.48
N ASP A 93 6.07 14.03 7.42
CA ASP A 93 5.01 14.98 7.08
C ASP A 93 4.16 14.42 5.93
N LEU A 94 3.42 13.35 6.24
CA LEU A 94 2.43 12.75 5.34
C LEU A 94 1.09 12.67 6.07
N THR A 95 0.02 12.94 5.34
CA THR A 95 -1.34 12.66 5.81
C THR A 95 -1.56 11.15 5.93
N LYS A 96 -2.59 10.76 6.70
CA LYS A 96 -2.90 9.34 6.85
C LYS A 96 -3.40 8.75 5.53
N GLU A 97 -4.16 9.52 4.76
CA GLU A 97 -4.68 9.19 3.44
C GLU A 97 -3.54 8.87 2.46
N GLU A 98 -2.48 9.69 2.46
CA GLU A 98 -1.26 9.43 1.68
C GLU A 98 -0.56 8.14 2.11
N ILE A 99 -0.43 7.90 3.42
CA ILE A 99 0.16 6.68 3.96
C ILE A 99 -0.66 5.45 3.57
N VAL A 100 -2.00 5.51 3.66
CA VAL A 100 -2.87 4.39 3.29
C VAL A 100 -2.83 4.14 1.79
N ALA A 101 -2.85 5.19 0.97
CA ALA A 101 -2.71 5.07 -0.48
C ALA A 101 -1.37 4.45 -0.88
N ASN A 102 -0.28 4.88 -0.25
CA ASN A 102 1.05 4.32 -0.49
C ASN A 102 1.16 2.86 -0.03
N CYS A 103 0.65 2.54 1.16
CA CYS A 103 0.58 1.16 1.65
C CYS A 103 -0.23 0.26 0.71
N PHE A 104 -1.37 0.73 0.21
CA PHE A 104 -2.20 0.00 -0.74
C PHE A 104 -1.45 -0.26 -2.04
N LEU A 105 -0.87 0.78 -2.64
CA LEU A 105 -0.10 0.67 -3.88
C LEU A 105 1.06 -0.33 -3.75
N ASN A 106 1.86 -0.22 -2.69
CA ASN A 106 2.99 -1.12 -2.45
C ASN A 106 2.54 -2.56 -2.12
N THR A 107 1.41 -2.72 -1.42
CA THR A 107 0.84 -4.07 -1.17
C THR A 107 0.48 -4.78 -2.46
N ILE A 108 -0.14 -4.08 -3.42
CA ILE A 108 -0.59 -4.72 -4.67
C ILE A 108 0.52 -4.86 -5.71
N LEU A 109 1.55 -4.01 -5.67
CA LEU A 109 2.66 -4.04 -6.63
C LEU A 109 3.83 -4.95 -6.19
N ILE A 110 4.12 -4.98 -4.89
CA ILE A 110 5.28 -5.69 -4.32
C ILE A 110 4.84 -6.97 -3.58
N GLY A 111 3.68 -6.92 -2.91
CA GLY A 111 3.17 -8.04 -2.16
C GLY A 111 2.79 -9.23 -3.03
N ARG A 112 2.89 -10.44 -2.48
CA ARG A 112 2.41 -11.66 -3.13
C ARG A 112 0.89 -11.71 -3.03
N HIS A 113 0.22 -11.41 -4.13
CA HIS A 113 -1.23 -11.35 -4.20
C HIS A 113 -1.88 -12.74 -4.33
N PRO A 114 -3.18 -12.87 -3.97
CA PRO A 114 -3.92 -14.10 -4.22
C PRO A 114 -4.20 -14.29 -5.72
N ARG A 115 -4.53 -15.53 -6.10
CA ARG A 115 -4.80 -15.91 -7.50
C ARG A 115 -5.94 -15.13 -8.14
N GLU A 116 -6.95 -14.74 -7.35
CA GLU A 116 -8.10 -13.96 -7.84
C GLU A 116 -7.73 -12.56 -8.33
N PHE A 117 -6.57 -12.02 -7.93
CA PHE A 117 -6.08 -10.72 -8.36
C PHE A 117 -5.17 -10.78 -9.60
N GLU A 118 -4.77 -11.96 -10.08
CA GLU A 118 -3.77 -12.12 -11.15
C GLU A 118 -4.12 -11.34 -12.43
N ALA A 119 -5.39 -11.38 -12.85
CA ALA A 119 -5.83 -10.71 -14.07
C ALA A 119 -5.70 -9.18 -13.95
N ASP A 120 -6.11 -8.61 -12.80
CA ASP A 120 -5.98 -7.18 -12.52
C ASP A 120 -4.53 -6.77 -12.34
N TYR A 121 -3.70 -7.60 -11.71
CA TYR A 121 -2.27 -7.34 -11.57
C TYR A 121 -1.57 -7.23 -12.94
N ILE A 122 -1.93 -8.11 -13.89
CA ILE A 122 -1.43 -8.03 -15.27
C ILE A 122 -1.91 -6.75 -15.95
N GLU A 123 -3.17 -6.32 -15.73
CA GLU A 123 -3.67 -5.05 -16.27
C GLU A 123 -2.91 -3.85 -15.70
N ILE A 124 -2.70 -3.83 -14.38
CA ILE A 124 -2.00 -2.76 -13.67
C ILE A 124 -0.53 -2.69 -14.06
N SER A 125 0.12 -3.84 -14.27
CA SER A 125 1.56 -3.94 -14.53
C SER A 125 1.95 -3.64 -15.98
N ARG A 126 0.98 -3.65 -16.91
CA ARG A 126 1.17 -3.19 -18.29
C ARG A 126 1.33 -1.68 -18.39
#